data_AF-A0A3D6DNC9-F1
#
_entry.id   AF-A0A3D6DNC9-F1
#
_cell.length_a   1.000
_cell.length_b   1.000
_cell.length_c   1.000
_cell.angle_alpha   90.00
_cell.angle_beta   90.00
_cell.angle_gamma   90.00
#
_symmetry.space_group_name_H-M   'P 1'
#
loop_
_entity.id
_entity.type
_entity.pdbx_description
1 polymer ?
#
loop_
_entity_poly.entity_id
_entity_poly.type
_entity_poly.pdbx_seq_one_letter_code
_entity_poly.pdbx_strand_id
1 'polypeptide(L)' 'MREFSRIQRLPPYVFSVTAQLKMAARRRGEDIIDMSMGNPDGPTPQHITDKLVEA' A
#
# COMPACT_ATOMS: atom_id res chain seq x y z
N MET A 1 30.49 -2.53 -2.87
CA MET A 1 29.09 -2.75 -3.31
C MET A 1 28.93 -2.05 -4.65
N ARG A 2 28.37 -2.69 -5.68
CA ARG A 2 28.19 -2.05 -6.99
C ARG A 2 26.89 -1.24 -6.97
N GLU A 3 27.01 0.07 -7.13
CA GLU A 3 25.85 0.96 -7.22
C GLU A 3 25.17 0.85 -8.58
N PHE A 4 23.83 0.78 -8.59
CA PHE A 4 23.03 0.72 -9.82
C PHE A 4 22.48 2.10 -10.15
N SER A 5 22.97 2.71 -11.24
CA SER A 5 22.60 4.06 -11.67
C SER A 5 21.10 4.30 -11.88
N ARG A 6 20.33 3.24 -12.19
CA ARG A 6 18.87 3.30 -12.33
C ARG A 6 18.15 3.49 -11.00
N ILE A 7 18.64 2.87 -9.92
CA ILE A 7 18.03 2.96 -8.58
C ILE A 7 18.15 4.40 -8.06
N GLN A 8 19.31 5.03 -8.28
CA GLN A 8 19.58 6.41 -7.84
C GLN A 8 18.70 7.47 -8.52
N ARG A 9 18.02 7.12 -9.62
CA ARG A 9 17.12 8.01 -10.36
C ARG A 9 15.65 7.85 -9.98
N LEU A 10 15.32 6.88 -9.13
CA LEU A 10 13.95 6.68 -8.70
C LEU A 10 13.54 7.86 -7.79
N PRO A 11 12.44 8.54 -8.08
CA PRO A 11 11.96 9.59 -7.19
C PRO A 11 11.52 8.97 -5.84
N PRO A 12 11.53 9.76 -4.75
CA PRO A 12 10.93 9.34 -3.50
C PRO A 12 9.48 8.90 -3.68
N TYR A 13 9.08 7.85 -2.98
CA TYR A 13 7.70 7.38 -3.02
C TYR A 13 6.77 8.40 -2.34
N VAL A 14 5.98 9.11 -3.14
CA VAL A 14 5.15 10.24 -2.69
C VAL A 14 4.20 9.85 -1.55
N PHE A 15 3.61 8.65 -1.61
CA PHE A 15 2.66 8.18 -0.60
C PHE A 15 3.33 7.75 0.73
N SER A 16 4.66 7.70 0.82
CA SER A 16 5.34 7.39 2.08
C SER A 16 5.07 8.45 3.15
N VAL A 17 5.01 9.73 2.76
CA VAL A 17 4.80 10.85 3.69
C VAL A 17 3.37 10.80 4.26
N THR A 18 2.37 10.65 3.39
CA THR A 18 0.97 10.55 3.80
C THR A 18 0.71 9.30 4.66
N ALA A 19 1.36 8.17 4.33
CA ALA A 19 1.30 6.96 5.14
C ALA A 19 1.88 7.18 6.55
N GLN A 20 3.02 7.87 6.67
CA GLN A 20 3.62 8.18 7.98
C GLN A 20 2.71 9.08 8.83
N LEU A 21 2.15 10.14 8.23
CA LEU A 21 1.22 11.05 8.92
C LEU A 21 -0.05 10.32 9.38
N LYS A 22 -0.63 9.49 8.50
CA LYS A 22 -1.77 8.62 8.82
C LYS A 22 -1.48 7.70 9.99
N MET A 23 -0.32 7.04 9.99
CA MET A 23 0.09 6.14 11.08
C MET A 23 0.30 6.89 12.39
N ALA A 24 0.91 8.07 12.35
CA ALA A 24 1.09 8.91 13.53
C ALA A 24 -0.27 9.35 14.12
N ALA A 25 -1.23 9.75 13.27
CA ALA A 25 -2.57 10.13 13.70
C ALA A 25 -3.35 8.96 14.31
N ARG A 26 -3.33 7.78 13.68
CA ARG A 26 -3.93 6.56 14.25
C ARG A 26 -3.34 6.21 15.61
N ARG A 27 -2.03 6.36 15.80
CA ARG A 27 -1.36 6.11 17.10
C ARG A 27 -1.77 7.10 18.19
N ARG A 28 -2.26 8.29 17.83
CA ARG A 28 -2.84 9.26 18.78
C ARG A 28 -4.30 8.95 19.11
N GLY A 29 -4.89 7.91 18.52
CA GLY A 29 -6.30 7.54 18.73
C GLY A 29 -7.29 8.33 17.87
N GLU A 30 -6.81 9.02 16.84
CA GLU A 30 -7.69 9.70 15.89
C GLU A 30 -8.40 8.70 14.97
N ASP A 31 -9.69 8.94 14.70
CA ASP A 31 -10.45 8.20 13.70
C ASP A 31 -10.13 8.73 12.29
N ILE A 32 -9.52 7.89 11.45
CA ILE A 32 -8.96 8.29 10.16
C ILE A 32 -9.66 7.56 9.01
N ILE A 33 -10.34 8.34 8.18
CA ILE A 33 -10.88 7.91 6.88
C ILE A 33 -9.77 8.02 5.83
N ASP A 34 -9.34 6.88 5.29
CA ASP A 34 -8.20 6.81 4.36
C ASP A 34 -8.64 6.63 2.91
N MET A 35 -8.58 7.71 2.13
CA MET A 35 -8.91 7.75 0.69
C MET A 35 -7.66 7.78 -0.21
N SER A 36 -6.47 7.44 0.32
CA SER A 36 -5.20 7.77 -0.33
C SER A 36 -4.70 6.78 -1.40
N MET A 37 -5.12 5.52 -1.34
CA MET A 37 -4.47 4.43 -2.10
C MET A 37 -5.36 3.77 -3.16
N GLY A 38 -6.68 3.91 -3.10
CA GLY A 38 -7.60 3.20 -3.99
C GLY A 38 -7.57 1.68 -3.85
N ASN A 39 -7.15 1.18 -2.68
CA ASN A 39 -7.17 -0.25 -2.39
C ASN A 39 -8.62 -0.74 -2.33
N PRO A 40 -8.94 -1.87 -2.96
CA PRO A 40 -10.25 -2.51 -2.78
C PRO A 40 -10.52 -2.81 -1.31
N ASP A 41 -11.75 -2.58 -0.89
CA ASP A 41 -12.29 -2.91 0.44
C ASP A 41 -12.98 -4.28 0.46
N GLY A 42 -13.50 -4.71 -0.70
CA GLY A 42 -14.13 -6.02 -0.86
C GLY A 42 -13.13 -7.17 -1.05
N PRO A 43 -13.55 -8.41 -0.75
CA PRO A 43 -12.76 -9.60 -1.04
C PRO A 43 -12.67 -9.83 -2.55
N THR A 44 -11.66 -10.59 -2.96
CA THR A 44 -11.59 -11.14 -4.33
C THR A 44 -12.84 -12.01 -4.61
N PRO A 45 -13.47 -11.91 -5.80
CA PRO A 45 -14.60 -12.77 -6.16
C PRO A 45 -14.33 -14.27 -5.99
N GLN A 46 -15.30 -14.99 -5.40
CA GLN A 46 -15.13 -16.38 -4.97
C GLN A 46 -14.67 -17.33 -6.10
N HIS A 47 -15.25 -17.21 -7.29
CA HIS A 47 -14.86 -18.07 -8.42
C HIS A 47 -13.39 -17.91 -8.86
N ILE A 48 -12.77 -16.75 -8.58
CA ILE A 48 -11.34 -16.52 -8.85
C ILE A 48 -10.50 -17.23 -7.80
N THR A 49 -10.87 -17.10 -6.52
CA THR A 49 -10.18 -17.78 -5.42
C THR A 49 -10.30 -19.29 -5.53
N ASP A 50 -11.47 -19.80 -5.94
CA ASP A 50 -11.71 -21.23 -6.16
C ASP A 50 -10.80 -21.77 -7.27
N LYS A 51 -10.67 -21.04 -8.39
CA LYS A 51 -9.81 -21.45 -9.50
C LYS A 51 -8.32 -21.41 -9.13
N LEU A 52 -7.91 -20.48 -8.29
CA LEU A 52 -6.51 -20.35 -7.84
C LEU A 52 -6.05 -21.56 -7.03
N VAL A 53 -6.94 -22.21 -6.27
CA VAL A 53 -6.63 -23.32 -5.36
C VAL A 53 -6.97 -24.70 -5.93
N GLU A 54 -7.45 -24.77 -7.17
CA GLU A 54 -7.75 -26.03 -7.84
C GLU A 54 -6.45 -26.85 -8.06
N ALA A 55 -6.45 -28.10 -7.59
CA ALA A 55 -5.30 -29.02 -7.57
C ALA A 55 -5.04 -29.71 -8.92
#